data_AF-A0A6N2CIY8-F1
#
_entry.id   AF-A0A6N2CIY8-F1
#
_cell.length_a   1.000
_cell.length_b   1.000
_cell.length_c   1.000
_cell.angle_alpha   90.00
_cell.angle_beta   90.00
_cell.angle_gamma   90.00
#
_symmetry.space_group_name_H-M   'P 1'
#
loop_
_entity.id
_entity.type
_entity.pdbx_description
1 polymer ?
#
loop_
_entity_poly.entity_id
_entity_poly.type
_entity_poly.pdbx_seq_one_letter_code
_entity_poly.pdbx_strand_id
1 'polypeptide(L)'
;MKLGALQTWLETFKNPSTRNTKRKRLVTLFRWAQKRGYLSRSVKTEAELTDTAKESAKRIETITAPSLFSLLDYMKTNHPEYVAPLTLAGLCGMRRDEVQNQLWDDIHLKRKLLKVTHAKEGTPRIV
;
A
#
# COMPACT_ATOMS: atom_id res chain seq x y z
N MET A 1 31.16 -12.38 -16.19
CA MET A 1 30.46 -11.23 -16.81
C MET A 1 30.26 -10.20 -15.71
N LYS A 2 30.82 -8.99 -15.82
CA LYS A 2 30.61 -7.96 -14.78
C LYS A 2 29.14 -7.53 -14.82
N LEU A 3 28.45 -7.59 -13.68
CA LEU A 3 27.10 -7.05 -13.55
C LEU A 3 27.17 -5.52 -13.77
N GLY A 4 26.15 -4.95 -14.44
CA GLY A 4 26.03 -3.51 -14.61
C GLY A 4 25.93 -2.81 -13.25
N ALA A 5 26.36 -1.55 -13.16
CA ALA A 5 26.41 -0.80 -11.89
C ALA A 5 25.03 -0.74 -11.21
N LEU A 6 23.95 -0.59 -11.99
CA LEU A 6 22.59 -0.61 -11.45
C LEU A 6 22.18 -1.97 -10.89
N GLN A 7 22.61 -3.07 -11.52
CA GLN A 7 22.32 -4.41 -11.05
C GLN A 7 23.02 -4.68 -9.72
N THR A 8 24.31 -4.33 -9.61
CA THR A 8 25.07 -4.43 -8.35
C THR A 8 24.44 -3.60 -7.24
N TRP A 9 23.96 -2.40 -7.55
CA TRP A 9 23.23 -1.58 -6.57
C TRP A 9 21.91 -2.22 -6.14
N LEU A 10 21.13 -2.76 -7.07
CA LEU A 10 19.87 -3.47 -6.75
C LEU A 10 20.10 -4.70 -5.87
N GLU A 11 21.21 -5.41 -6.06
CA GLU A 11 21.57 -6.59 -5.26
C GLU A 11 21.91 -6.27 -3.80
N THR A 12 22.19 -4.99 -3.46
CA THR A 12 22.36 -4.58 -2.06
C THR A 12 21.08 -4.70 -1.23
N PHE A 13 19.90 -4.71 -1.87
CA PHE A 13 18.62 -4.88 -1.19
C PHE A 13 18.30 -6.36 -0.94
N LYS A 14 18.50 -6.81 0.30
CA LYS A 14 18.21 -8.19 0.73
C LYS A 14 16.75 -8.61 0.53
N ASN A 15 15.80 -7.68 0.70
CA ASN A 15 14.38 -7.98 0.55
C ASN A 15 13.96 -7.91 -0.95
N PRO A 16 13.42 -9.02 -1.53
CA PRO A 16 13.01 -9.07 -2.93
C PRO A 16 11.97 -8.01 -3.33
N SER A 17 10.94 -7.78 -2.50
CA SER A 17 9.89 -6.80 -2.77
C SER A 17 10.42 -5.37 -2.75
N THR A 18 11.32 -5.06 -1.81
CA THR A 18 12.00 -3.76 -1.76
C THR A 18 12.82 -3.55 -3.03
N ARG A 19 13.62 -4.54 -3.42
CA ARG A 19 14.43 -4.51 -4.65
C ARG A 19 13.56 -4.24 -5.88
N ASN A 20 12.48 -4.99 -6.03
CA ASN A 20 11.55 -4.86 -7.15
C ASN A 20 10.85 -3.49 -7.17
N THR A 21 10.50 -2.95 -6.01
CA THR A 21 9.92 -1.60 -5.90
C THR A 21 10.92 -0.54 -6.37
N LYS A 22 12.20 -0.63 -5.96
CA LYS A 22 13.25 0.29 -6.40
C LYS A 22 13.50 0.16 -7.90
N ARG A 23 13.60 -1.07 -8.43
CA ARG A 23 13.72 -1.35 -9.86
C ARG A 23 12.57 -0.72 -10.67
N LYS A 24 11.32 -0.93 -10.25
CA LYS A 24 10.13 -0.34 -10.92
C LYS A 24 10.22 1.19 -11.00
N ARG A 25 10.69 1.85 -9.93
CA ARG A 25 10.88 3.31 -9.91
C ARG A 25 11.99 3.75 -10.87
N LEU A 26 13.12 3.05 -10.91
CA LEU A 26 14.20 3.33 -11.87
C LEU A 26 13.71 3.20 -13.31
N VAL A 27 13.07 2.08 -13.65
CA VAL A 27 12.51 1.87 -15.00
C VAL A 27 11.53 2.98 -15.37
N THR A 28 10.68 3.40 -14.43
CA THR A 28 9.72 4.49 -14.65
C THR A 28 10.43 5.81 -14.95
N LEU A 29 11.48 6.15 -14.18
CA LEU A 29 12.27 7.37 -14.39
C LEU A 29 12.96 7.38 -15.76
N PHE A 30 13.60 6.28 -16.14
CA PHE A 30 14.32 6.17 -17.41
C PHE A 30 13.36 6.23 -18.60
N ARG A 31 12.20 5.58 -18.51
CA ARG A 31 11.14 5.70 -19.53
C ARG A 31 10.60 7.12 -19.65
N TRP A 32 10.41 7.80 -18.52
CA TRP A 32 10.06 9.22 -18.53
C TRP A 32 11.14 10.06 -19.23
N ALA A 33 12.43 9.80 -18.97
CA ALA A 33 13.54 10.50 -19.58
C ALA A 33 13.62 10.27 -21.09
N GLN A 34 13.40 9.02 -21.55
CA GLN A 34 13.24 8.70 -22.97
C GLN A 34 12.06 9.43 -23.61
N LYS A 35 10.91 9.49 -22.92
CA LYS A 35 9.73 10.25 -23.39
C LYS A 35 10.04 11.73 -23.52
N ARG A 36 10.90 12.29 -22.67
CA ARG A 36 11.32 13.71 -22.75
C ARG A 36 12.48 13.95 -23.74
N GLY A 37 13.08 12.91 -24.30
CA GLY A 37 14.19 13.02 -25.25
C GLY A 37 15.57 13.14 -24.60
N TYR A 38 15.67 13.00 -23.26
CA TYR A 38 16.96 13.01 -22.55
C TYR A 38 17.76 11.71 -22.77
N LEU A 39 17.07 10.62 -23.13
CA LEU A 39 17.65 9.34 -23.46
C LEU A 39 17.12 8.87 -24.81
N SER A 40 17.90 8.08 -25.53
CA SER A 40 17.47 7.48 -26.80
C SER A 40 16.24 6.59 -26.58
N ARG A 41 15.22 6.76 -27.42
CA ARG A 41 14.02 5.91 -27.45
C ARG A 41 14.24 4.59 -28.20
N SER A 42 15.30 4.51 -28.99
CA SER A 42 15.57 3.36 -29.87
C SER A 42 16.27 2.20 -29.16
N VAL A 43 16.74 2.41 -27.92
CA VAL A 43 17.54 1.43 -27.18
C VAL A 43 16.96 1.24 -25.79
N LYS A 44 16.99 -0.01 -25.29
CA LYS A 44 16.64 -0.31 -23.89
C LYS A 44 17.65 0.32 -22.94
N THR A 45 17.14 0.83 -21.83
CA THR A 45 18.01 1.43 -20.80
C THR A 45 18.63 0.38 -19.89
N GLU A 46 19.76 0.68 -19.24
CA GLU A 46 20.39 -0.23 -18.26
C GLU A 46 19.38 -0.65 -17.17
N ALA A 47 18.53 0.27 -16.71
CA ALA A 47 17.47 -0.01 -15.74
C ALA A 47 16.48 -1.09 -16.22
N GLU A 48 16.16 -1.13 -17.51
CA GLU A 48 15.25 -2.14 -18.08
C GLU A 48 15.91 -3.51 -18.24
N LEU A 49 17.24 -3.54 -18.35
CA LEU A 49 18.03 -4.76 -18.47
C LEU A 49 18.33 -5.41 -17.10
N THR A 50 18.03 -4.74 -15.99
CA THR A 50 18.19 -5.32 -14.64
C THR A 50 17.20 -6.44 -14.35
N ASP A 51 17.57 -7.36 -13.46
CA ASP A 51 16.78 -8.53 -13.12
C ASP A 51 15.72 -8.26 -12.04
N THR A 52 14.58 -8.94 -12.17
CA THR A 52 13.54 -8.94 -11.14
C THR A 52 13.86 -9.98 -10.06
N ALA A 53 13.69 -9.61 -8.79
CA ALA A 53 13.80 -10.53 -7.66
C ALA A 53 12.64 -11.52 -7.62
N LYS A 54 12.96 -12.79 -7.36
CA LYS A 54 11.95 -13.77 -7.02
C LYS A 54 11.39 -13.46 -5.64
N GLU A 55 10.12 -13.09 -5.59
CA GLU A 55 9.39 -12.91 -4.34
C GLU A 55 8.84 -14.27 -3.90
N SER A 56 8.99 -14.62 -2.62
CA SER A 56 8.24 -15.72 -2.04
C SER A 56 6.78 -15.26 -1.90
N ALA A 57 5.85 -16.07 -2.39
CA ALA A 57 4.44 -15.82 -2.15
C ALA A 57 4.19 -15.89 -0.64
N LYS A 58 4.00 -14.73 0.00
CA LYS A 58 3.51 -14.71 1.37
C LYS A 58 2.02 -15.04 1.32
N ARG A 59 1.61 -16.04 2.09
CA ARG A 59 0.19 -16.30 2.32
C ARG A 59 -0.37 -15.11 3.10
N ILE A 60 -1.14 -14.26 2.43
CA ILE A 60 -1.93 -13.23 3.10
C ILE A 60 -3.13 -13.95 3.71
N GLU A 61 -3.17 -14.01 5.03
CA GLU A 61 -4.30 -14.59 5.74
C GLU A 61 -5.42 -13.56 5.88
N THR A 62 -6.65 -14.04 5.93
CA THR A 62 -7.84 -13.19 6.10
C THR A 62 -8.25 -13.20 7.56
N ILE A 63 -8.58 -12.03 8.11
CA ILE A 63 -9.15 -11.94 9.45
C ILE A 63 -10.58 -12.45 9.39
N THR A 64 -10.88 -13.52 10.13
CA THR A 64 -12.22 -14.10 10.22
C THR A 64 -13.10 -13.28 11.17
N ALA A 65 -14.43 -13.41 11.05
CA ALA A 65 -15.35 -12.75 11.98
C ALA A 65 -15.07 -13.11 13.46
N PRO A 66 -14.87 -14.39 13.85
CA PRO A 66 -14.46 -14.73 15.21
C PRO A 66 -13.19 -14.03 15.66
N SER A 67 -12.16 -13.98 14.80
CA SER A 67 -10.90 -13.30 15.11
C SER A 67 -11.10 -11.79 15.33
N LEU A 68 -11.94 -11.14 14.52
CA LEU A 68 -12.28 -9.73 14.68
C LEU A 68 -13.01 -9.46 16.00
N PHE A 69 -13.95 -10.32 16.40
CA PHE A 69 -14.64 -10.19 17.69
C PHE A 69 -13.69 -10.36 18.87
N SER A 70 -12.80 -11.36 18.84
CA SER A 70 -11.77 -11.53 19.87
C SER A 70 -10.82 -10.34 19.94
N LEU A 71 -10.45 -9.75 18.80
CA LEU A 71 -9.64 -8.53 18.76
C LEU A 71 -10.38 -7.34 19.36
N LEU A 72 -11.66 -7.15 19.04
CA LEU A 72 -12.47 -6.07 19.61
C LEU A 72 -12.62 -6.22 21.13
N ASP A 73 -12.82 -7.44 21.63
CA ASP A 73 -12.91 -7.71 23.07
C ASP A 73 -11.57 -7.43 23.79
N TYR A 74 -10.47 -7.85 23.18
CA TYR A 74 -9.13 -7.53 23.65
C TYR A 74 -8.89 -6.02 23.70
N MET A 75 -9.26 -5.28 22.65
CA MET A 75 -9.10 -3.83 22.59
C MET A 75 -9.97 -3.13 23.62
N LYS A 76 -11.23 -3.55 23.82
CA LYS A 76 -12.08 -2.97 24.87
C LYS A 76 -11.45 -3.03 26.25
N THR A 77 -10.76 -4.13 26.54
CA THR A 77 -10.14 -4.37 27.85
C THR A 77 -8.80 -3.66 28.01
N ASN A 78 -7.95 -3.68 26.98
CA ASN A 78 -6.55 -3.28 27.08
C ASN A 78 -6.23 -1.92 26.42
N HIS A 79 -6.98 -1.55 25.39
CA HIS A 79 -6.75 -0.35 24.57
C HIS A 79 -8.09 0.24 24.04
N PRO A 80 -8.95 0.74 24.94
CA PRO A 80 -10.30 1.18 24.58
C PRO A 80 -10.32 2.27 23.50
N GLU A 81 -9.26 3.08 23.41
CA GLU A 81 -9.05 4.10 22.38
C GLU A 81 -9.02 3.52 20.95
N TYR A 82 -8.67 2.23 20.79
CA TYR A 82 -8.61 1.58 19.49
C TYR A 82 -9.90 0.84 19.08
N VAL A 83 -10.92 0.79 19.95
CA VAL A 83 -12.18 0.12 19.64
C VAL A 83 -12.87 0.76 18.45
N ALA A 84 -13.01 2.09 18.46
CA ALA A 84 -13.64 2.83 17.36
C ALA A 84 -12.88 2.65 16.03
N PRO A 85 -11.56 2.92 15.92
CA PRO A 85 -10.86 2.77 14.66
C PRO A 85 -10.80 1.31 14.17
N LEU A 86 -10.71 0.31 15.07
CA LEU A 86 -10.78 -1.10 14.68
C LEU A 86 -12.17 -1.47 14.14
N THR A 87 -13.22 -0.95 14.75
CA THR A 87 -14.61 -1.14 14.28
C THR A 87 -14.81 -0.55 12.90
N LEU A 88 -14.34 0.69 12.67
CA LEU A 88 -14.42 1.35 11.36
C LEU A 88 -13.61 0.59 10.30
N ALA A 89 -12.38 0.19 10.60
CA ALA A 89 -11.55 -0.57 9.66
C ALA A 89 -12.15 -1.94 9.33
N GLY A 90 -12.61 -2.67 10.35
CA GLY A 90 -13.08 -4.05 10.21
C GLY A 90 -14.48 -4.19 9.63
N LEU A 91 -15.39 -3.25 9.95
CA LEU A 91 -16.81 -3.34 9.57
C LEU A 91 -17.21 -2.41 8.43
N CYS A 92 -16.51 -1.29 8.25
CA CYS A 92 -16.81 -0.32 7.18
C CYS A 92 -15.87 -0.46 5.97
N GLY A 93 -14.90 -1.37 6.01
CA GLY A 93 -13.97 -1.62 4.90
C GLY A 93 -13.05 -0.44 4.59
N MET A 94 -12.86 0.46 5.55
CA MET A 94 -12.07 1.67 5.38
C MET A 94 -10.58 1.37 5.38
N ARG A 95 -9.83 2.11 4.55
CA ARG A 95 -8.36 2.06 4.56
C ARG A 95 -7.83 2.73 5.82
N ARG A 96 -6.61 2.36 6.20
CA ARG A 96 -5.91 2.93 7.35
C ARG A 96 -5.94 4.47 7.34
N ASP A 97 -5.55 5.08 6.22
CA ASP A 97 -5.49 6.54 6.12
C ASP A 97 -6.89 7.18 6.18
N GLU A 98 -7.92 6.48 5.72
CA GLU A 98 -9.32 6.94 5.81
C GLU A 98 -9.81 6.92 7.27
N VAL A 99 -9.47 5.87 8.03
CA VAL A 99 -9.79 5.78 9.47
C VAL A 99 -9.06 6.84 10.28
N GLN A 100 -7.78 7.07 10.00
CA GLN A 100 -6.95 8.03 10.74
C GLN A 100 -7.37 9.49 10.54
N ASN A 101 -7.96 9.82 9.38
CA ASN A 101 -8.41 11.17 9.06
C ASN A 101 -9.90 11.38 9.34
N GLN A 102 -10.56 10.44 10.03
CA GLN A 102 -11.98 10.53 10.29
C GLN A 102 -12.30 11.52 11.41
N LEU A 103 -13.27 12.41 11.16
CA LEU A 103 -13.75 13.37 12.15
C LEU A 103 -15.12 12.95 12.70
N TRP A 104 -15.48 13.45 13.86
CA TRP A 104 -16.81 13.21 14.44
C TRP A 104 -17.95 13.73 13.55
N ASP A 105 -17.72 14.82 12.83
CA ASP A 105 -18.68 15.40 11.88
C ASP A 105 -18.96 14.49 10.68
N ASP A 106 -18.08 13.52 10.41
CA ASP A 106 -18.27 12.52 9.36
C ASP A 106 -19.22 11.38 9.80
N ILE A 107 -19.61 11.32 11.08
CA ILE A 107 -20.46 10.26 11.64
C ILE A 107 -21.88 10.80 11.91
N HIS A 108 -22.83 10.43 11.05
CA HIS A 108 -24.22 10.83 11.21
C HIS A 108 -25.07 9.72 11.84
N LEU A 109 -25.04 9.61 13.17
CA LEU A 109 -25.73 8.55 13.92
C LEU A 109 -27.25 8.48 13.64
N LYS A 110 -27.95 9.62 13.51
CA LYS A 110 -29.39 9.66 13.20
C LYS A 110 -29.70 9.08 11.83
N ARG A 111 -28.83 9.36 10.85
CA ARG A 111 -28.98 8.88 9.47
C ARG A 111 -28.35 7.50 9.26
N LYS A 112 -27.57 7.03 10.25
CA LYS A 112 -26.76 5.81 10.17
C LYS A 112 -25.82 5.82 8.97
N LEU A 113 -25.20 6.98 8.72
CA LEU A 113 -24.26 7.17 7.60
C LEU A 113 -22.89 7.55 8.13
N LEU A 114 -21.86 7.00 7.48
CA LEU A 114 -20.48 7.36 7.67
C LEU A 114 -19.93 8.00 6.40
N LYS A 115 -19.55 9.26 6.46
CA LYS A 115 -18.87 9.93 5.36
C LYS A 115 -17.37 9.61 5.39
N VAL A 116 -16.74 9.44 4.24
CA VAL A 116 -15.28 9.28 4.11
C VAL A 116 -14.75 10.49 3.34
N THR A 117 -14.28 11.49 4.09
CA THR A 117 -13.89 12.79 3.51
C THR A 117 -12.68 12.66 2.59
N HIS A 118 -11.66 11.91 2.99
CA HIS A 118 -10.44 11.65 2.21
C HIS A 118 -10.41 10.25 1.58
N ALA A 119 -11.47 9.91 0.84
CA ALA A 119 -11.53 8.65 0.11
C ALA A 119 -10.52 8.62 -1.06
N LYS A 120 -9.96 7.44 -1.32
CA LYS A 120 -9.18 7.20 -2.54
C LYS A 120 -10.03 7.49 -3.79
N GLU A 121 -9.38 7.95 -4.85
CA GLU A 121 -10.06 8.11 -6.14
C GLU A 121 -10.73 6.80 -6.59
N GLY A 122 -12.00 6.90 -7.02
CA GLY A 122 -12.81 5.77 -7.44
C GLY A 122 -13.49 4.96 -6.32
N THR A 123 -13.39 5.37 -5.05
CA THR A 123 -14.14 4.71 -3.95
C THR A 123 -15.34 5.51 -3.44
N PRO A 124 -16.43 4.84 -3.03
CA PRO A 124 -17.57 5.49 -2.39
C PRO A 124 -17.14 6.33 -1.18
N ARG A 125 -17.76 7.50 -1.03
CA ARG A 125 -17.48 8.44 0.07
C ARG A 125 -18.50 8.36 1.20
N ILE A 126 -19.46 7.43 1.10
CA ILE A 126 -20.50 7.22 2.10
C ILE A 126 -20.63 5.71 2.27
N VAL A 127 -20.54 5.25 3.52
CA VAL A 127 -20.76 3.88 3.96
C VAL A 127 -22.02 3.85 4.82
#